data_AF-W4HCU0-F1
#
_entry.id   AF-W4HCU0-F1
#
_cell.length_a   1.000
_cell.length_b   1.000
_cell.length_c   1.000
_cell.angle_alpha   90.00
_cell.angle_beta   90.00
_cell.angle_gamma   90.00
#
_symmetry.space_group_name_H-M   'P 1'
#
loop_
_entity.id
_entity.type
_entity.pdbx_description
1 polymer ?
#
loop_
_entity_poly.entity_id
_entity_poly.type
_entity_poly.pdbx_seq_one_letter_code
_entity_poly.pdbx_strand_id
1 'polypeptide(L)' 'MSRPTPPTYKTRNWPAYNEALKRRGSLTIWFDPEMSWDAVPTGRRGRQPTYSDTAIQTCLGLPPEKWSSLK' A
#
# COMPACT_ATOMS: atom_id res chain seq x y z
N MET A 1 19.82 -8.83 -45.72
CA MET A 1 19.76 -9.58 -44.45
C MET A 1 18.59 -9.03 -43.64
N SER A 2 17.48 -9.76 -43.53
CA SER A 2 16.32 -9.35 -42.72
C SER A 2 16.62 -9.53 -41.23
N ARG A 3 16.20 -8.56 -40.41
CA ARG A 3 16.43 -8.58 -38.97
C ARG A 3 15.42 -9.55 -38.31
N PRO A 4 15.86 -10.46 -37.43
CA PRO A 4 14.95 -11.34 -36.72
C PRO A 4 14.08 -10.54 -35.74
N THR A 5 12.81 -10.93 -35.61
CA THR A 5 11.86 -10.32 -34.69
C THR A 5 12.31 -10.54 -33.23
N PRO A 6 12.34 -9.49 -32.40
CA PRO A 6 12.76 -9.62 -31.01
C PRO A 6 11.75 -10.46 -30.21
N PRO A 7 12.23 -11.35 -29.32
CA PRO A 7 11.36 -12.18 -28.49
C PRO A 7 10.50 -11.30 -27.58
N THR A 8 9.21 -11.59 -27.54
CA THR A 8 8.26 -10.92 -26.63
C THR A 8 8.20 -11.70 -25.32
N TYR A 9 8.79 -11.16 -24.27
CA TYR A 9 8.71 -11.76 -22.93
C TYR A 9 7.46 -11.26 -22.19
N LYS A 10 6.62 -12.18 -21.72
CA LYS A 10 5.49 -11.88 -20.85
C LYS A 10 5.67 -12.59 -19.51
N THR A 11 5.69 -11.82 -18.43
CA THR A 11 5.76 -12.32 -17.06
C THR A 11 4.43 -12.98 -16.68
N ARG A 12 4.40 -14.32 -16.66
CA ARG A 12 3.19 -15.11 -16.32
C ARG A 12 3.13 -15.54 -14.85
N ASN A 13 4.23 -15.44 -14.12
CA ASN A 13 4.35 -15.90 -12.74
C ASN A 13 3.92 -14.85 -11.70
N TRP A 14 3.51 -13.65 -12.13
CA TRP A 14 3.19 -12.53 -11.25
C TRP A 14 2.19 -12.89 -10.14
N PRO A 15 1.08 -13.61 -10.42
CA PRO A 15 0.14 -13.99 -9.36
C PRO A 15 0.77 -14.92 -8.32
N ALA A 16 1.53 -15.93 -8.76
CA ALA A 16 2.17 -16.90 -7.87
C ALA A 16 3.26 -16.25 -7.00
N TYR A 17 4.02 -15.32 -7.57
CA TYR A 17 4.99 -14.53 -6.83
C TYR A 17 4.33 -13.68 -5.74
N ASN A 18 3.23 -13.00 -6.07
CA ASN A 18 2.52 -12.14 -5.14
C ASN A 18 1.86 -12.94 -3.98
N GLU A 19 1.30 -14.11 -4.27
CA GLU A 19 0.79 -15.03 -3.25
C GLU A 19 1.89 -15.54 -2.30
N ALA A 20 3.07 -15.87 -2.84
CA ALA A 20 4.22 -16.22 -2.01
C ALA A 20 4.68 -15.06 -1.12
N LEU A 21 4.60 -13.82 -1.61
CA LEU A 21 4.88 -12.60 -0.84
C LEU A 21 3.88 -12.42 0.32
N LYS A 22 2.58 -12.59 0.06
CA LYS A 22 1.53 -12.52 1.10
C LYS A 22 1.75 -13.55 2.20
N ARG A 23 2.13 -14.79 1.84
CA ARG A 23 2.40 -15.90 2.77
C ARG A 23 3.66 -15.70 3.61
N ARG A 24 4.68 -15.00 3.10
CA ARG A 24 5.96 -14.78 3.80
C ARG A 24 5.90 -13.79 4.95
N GLY A 25 4.81 -13.04 5.10
CA GLY A 25 4.71 -12.02 6.15
C GLY A 25 3.28 -11.63 6.45
N SER A 26 2.39 -12.57 6.77
CA SER A 26 1.07 -12.23 7.32
C SER A 26 1.25 -11.60 8.70
N LEU A 27 1.18 -10.27 8.77
CA LEU A 27 1.19 -9.50 10.01
C LEU A 27 -0.25 -9.11 10.35
N THR A 28 -0.75 -9.55 11.49
CA THR A 28 -2.00 -9.08 12.06
C THR A 28 -1.70 -7.78 12.82
N ILE A 29 -2.23 -6.67 12.33
CA ILE A 29 -2.07 -5.35 12.97
C ILE A 29 -3.36 -5.05 13.71
N TRP A 30 -3.26 -4.76 15.00
CA TRP A 30 -4.36 -4.24 15.79
C TRP A 30 -4.26 -2.72 15.81
N PHE A 31 -5.29 -2.04 15.33
CA PHE A 31 -5.42 -0.60 15.49
C PHE A 31 -6.04 -0.32 16.86
N ASP A 32 -5.56 0.73 17.51
CA ASP A 32 -6.17 1.25 18.72
C ASP A 32 -7.58 1.78 18.39
N PRO A 33 -8.65 1.27 19.01
CA PRO A 33 -10.02 1.72 18.75
C PRO A 33 -10.26 3.18 19.16
N GLU A 34 -9.43 3.76 20.03
CA GLU A 34 -9.53 5.16 20.45
C GLU A 34 -8.79 6.10 19.49
N MET A 35 -8.07 5.56 18.50
CA MET A 35 -7.31 6.35 17.54
C MET A 35 -8.23 7.11 16.57
N SER A 36 -8.14 8.44 16.60
CA SER A 36 -8.81 9.30 15.62
C SER A 36 -8.08 9.27 14.27
N TRP A 37 -8.77 8.80 13.23
CA TRP A 37 -8.26 8.77 11.85
C TRP A 37 -8.32 10.13 11.17
N ASP A 38 -9.36 10.90 11.48
CA ASP A 38 -9.59 12.21 10.89
C ASP A 38 -8.69 13.27 11.51
N ALA A 39 -8.19 14.19 10.68
CA ALA A 39 -7.45 15.33 11.17
C ALA A 39 -8.39 16.35 11.82
N VAL A 40 -7.90 17.01 12.88
CA VAL A 40 -8.57 18.17 13.45
C VAL A 40 -8.44 19.35 12.47
N PRO A 41 -9.55 20.05 12.13
CA PRO A 41 -9.47 21.23 11.28
C PRO A 41 -8.55 22.30 11.87
N THR A 42 -7.58 22.75 11.08
CA THR A 42 -6.58 23.74 11.52
C THR A 42 -7.12 25.16 11.55
N GLY A 43 -8.27 25.41 10.92
CA GLY A 43 -8.87 26.75 10.78
C GLY A 43 -8.09 27.72 9.89
N ARG A 44 -6.95 27.30 9.32
CA ARG A 44 -6.10 28.12 8.45
C ARG A 44 -6.60 28.13 7.01
N ARG A 45 -6.33 29.23 6.29
CA ARG A 45 -6.64 29.34 4.86
C ARG A 45 -5.76 28.37 4.06
N GLY A 46 -6.38 27.54 3.22
CA GLY A 46 -5.69 26.50 2.45
C GLY A 46 -6.42 25.15 2.54
N ARG A 47 -5.79 24.09 2.03
CA ARG A 47 -6.33 22.72 2.11
C ARG A 47 -6.24 22.21 3.55
N GLN A 48 -7.37 21.78 4.10
CA GLN A 48 -7.40 21.11 5.41
C GLN A 48 -6.84 19.69 5.29
N PRO A 49 -6.07 19.22 6.28
CA PRO A 49 -5.69 17.82 6.35
C PRO A 49 -6.94 16.95 6.52
N THR A 50 -6.93 15.78 5.88
CA THR A 50 -8.01 14.79 6.01
C THR A 50 -7.66 13.74 7.06
N TYR A 51 -6.38 13.36 7.15
CA TYR A 51 -5.91 12.32 8.06
C TYR A 51 -5.04 12.91 9.17
N SER A 52 -5.18 12.36 10.37
CA SER A 52 -4.34 12.71 11.52
C SER A 52 -2.88 12.29 11.30
N ASP A 53 -1.96 12.95 12.00
CA ASP A 53 -0.54 12.61 11.94
C ASP A 53 -0.30 11.15 12.36
N THR A 54 -1.04 10.67 13.36
CA THR A 54 -1.00 9.27 13.80
C THR A 54 -1.43 8.33 12.68
N ALA A 55 -2.53 8.62 11.96
CA ALA A 55 -2.99 7.81 10.83
C ALA A 55 -1.93 7.74 9.72
N ILE A 56 -1.30 8.87 9.40
CA ILE A 56 -0.25 8.94 8.38
C ILE A 56 0.97 8.12 8.81
N GLN A 57 1.44 8.29 10.05
CA GLN A 57 2.58 7.54 10.58
C GLN A 57 2.33 6.04 10.58
N THR A 58 1.12 5.60 10.96
CA THR A 58 0.77 4.19 10.91
C THR A 58 0.80 3.68 9.48
N CYS A 59 0.27 4.40 8.50
CA CYS A 59 0.32 3.99 7.10
C CYS A 59 1.76 3.91 6.56
N LEU A 60 2.65 4.82 6.95
CA LEU A 60 4.05 4.80 6.53
C LEU A 60 4.85 3.66 7.16
N GLY A 61 4.48 3.21 8.35
CA GLY A 61 5.10 2.05 9.01
C GLY A 61 4.70 0.70 8.43
N LEU A 62 3.61 0.64 7.64
CA LEU A 62 3.13 -0.61 7.05
C LEU A 62 3.79 -0.89 5.69
N PRO A 63 4.26 -2.12 5.44
CA PRO A 63 4.91 -2.44 4.19
C PRO A 63 3.91 -2.43 3.02
N PRO A 64 4.35 -1.98 1.82
CA PRO A 64 3.46 -1.64 0.71
C PRO A 64 2.69 -2.84 0.12
N GLU A 65 3.14 -4.08 0.32
CA GLU A 65 2.39 -5.26 -0.13
C GLU A 65 1.04 -5.48 0.60
N LYS A 66 0.76 -4.75 1.68
CA LYS A 66 -0.43 -4.96 2.51
C LYS A 66 -1.66 -4.16 2.09
N TRP A 67 -1.49 -3.09 1.30
CA TRP A 67 -2.61 -2.26 0.83
C TRP A 67 -3.56 -3.00 -0.11
N SER A 68 -3.08 -4.02 -0.82
CA SER A 68 -3.89 -4.79 -1.78
C SER A 68 -4.85 -5.81 -1.12
N SER A 69 -4.68 -6.11 0.16
CA SER A 69 -5.50 -7.09 0.89
C SER A 69 -6.60 -6.45 1.76
N LEU A 70 -6.69 -5.12 1.77
CA LEU A 70 -7.68 -4.34 2.52
C LEU A 70 -8.87 -3.87 1.66
N LYS A 71 -9.00 -4.38 0.42
CA LYS A 71 -10.19 -4.21 -0.44
C LYS A 71 -11.00 -5.50 -0.52
#